data_AF-A0A8S0VEW6-F1
#
_entry.id   AF-A0A8S0VEW6-F1
#
_cell.length_a   1.000
_cell.length_b   1.000
_cell.length_c   1.000
_cell.angle_alpha   90.00
_cell.angle_beta   90.00
_cell.angle_gamma   90.00
#
_symmetry.space_group_name_H-M   'P 1'
#
loop_
_entity.id
_entity.type
_entity.pdbx_description
1 polymer ?
#
loop_
_entity_poly.entity_id
_entity_poly.type
_entity_poly.pdbx_seq_one_letter_code
_entity_poly.pdbx_strand_id
1 'polypeptide(L)'
;MGSEEESAVKEPLDLIRLSLDERIYVKLRHDRELRGKLHAYDQHLNMILGDVEEIVTSVEIDDETYEEIVRVCLNFMDFLLLLFSFKFLFIIFIHEHIRE
;
A
#
# COMPACT_ATOMS: atom_id res chain seq x y z
N MET A 1 25.74 20.74 23.79
CA MET A 1 25.20 19.37 23.71
C MET A 1 23.74 19.48 23.39
N GLY A 2 23.29 18.89 22.28
CA GLY A 2 21.88 18.78 21.92
C GLY A 2 21.46 19.66 20.75
N SER A 3 21.79 19.23 19.53
CA SER A 3 20.99 19.49 18.32
C SER A 3 21.52 18.58 17.20
N GLU A 4 21.25 17.28 17.34
CA GLU A 4 21.26 16.35 16.21
C GLU A 4 19.80 16.10 15.82
N GLU A 5 19.15 17.16 15.36
CA GLU A 5 18.01 17.02 14.45
C GLU A 5 18.57 17.01 13.02
N GLU A 6 17.94 16.22 12.16
CA GLU A 6 18.20 16.09 10.72
C GLU A 6 19.53 15.44 10.31
N SER A 7 19.56 14.10 10.28
CA SER A 7 20.15 13.41 9.13
C SER A 7 19.86 11.93 9.09
N ALA A 8 19.32 11.53 7.94
CA ALA A 8 19.22 10.20 7.39
C ALA A 8 18.17 9.28 8.04
N VAL A 9 17.05 9.21 7.34
CA VAL A 9 16.38 7.93 7.04
C VAL A 9 17.47 6.90 6.69
N LYS A 10 17.92 6.10 7.68
CA LYS A 10 19.08 5.21 7.52
C LYS A 10 18.69 3.86 6.92
N GLU A 11 17.45 3.43 7.11
CA GLU A 11 16.93 2.18 6.54
C GLU A 11 15.47 2.34 6.08
N PRO A 12 15.01 1.64 5.02
CA PRO A 12 13.62 1.68 4.57
C PRO A 12 12.60 1.27 5.65
N LEU A 13 13.04 0.53 6.67
CA LEU A 13 12.24 0.19 7.85
C LEU A 13 11.93 1.42 8.72
N ASP A 14 12.85 2.39 8.81
CA ASP A 14 12.67 3.59 9.64
C ASP A 14 11.53 4.48 9.11
N LEU A 15 11.32 4.53 7.79
CA LEU A 15 10.16 5.22 7.22
C LEU A 15 8.85 4.58 7.64
N ILE A 16 8.76 3.24 7.59
CA ILE A 16 7.54 2.51 7.97
C ILE A 16 7.25 2.69 9.47
N ARG A 17 8.29 2.81 10.30
CA ARG A 17 8.13 3.12 11.73
C ARG A 17 7.43 4.45 11.96
N LEU A 18 7.75 5.45 11.15
CA LEU A 18 7.16 6.78 11.24
C LEU A 18 5.70 6.78 10.78
N SER A 19 5.31 5.87 9.90
CA SER A 19 3.94 5.73 9.39
C SER A 19 3.00 4.87 10.24
N LEU A 20 3.41 4.47 11.46
CA LEU A 20 2.50 3.81 12.38
C LEU A 20 1.33 4.73 12.72
N ASP A 21 0.11 4.19 12.70
CA ASP A 21 -1.15 4.92 12.86
C ASP A 21 -1.48 5.91 11.72
N GLU A 22 -0.68 5.96 10.65
CA GLU A 22 -0.96 6.74 9.45
C GLU A 22 -1.62 5.90 8.36
N ARG A 23 -2.26 6.57 7.40
CA ARG A 23 -2.86 5.91 6.24
C ARG A 23 -1.80 5.71 5.16
N ILE A 24 -1.52 4.46 4.85
CA ILE A 24 -0.51 4.07 3.87
C ILE A 24 -1.16 3.60 2.57
N TYR A 25 -0.41 3.72 1.48
CA TYR A 25 -0.75 3.13 0.19
C TYR A 25 0.21 1.98 -0.13
N VAL A 26 -0.35 0.84 -0.49
CA VAL A 26 0.41 -0.37 -0.77
C VAL A 26 0.01 -0.93 -2.13
N LYS A 27 0.95 -0.94 -3.08
CA LYS A 27 0.74 -1.54 -4.39
C LYS A 27 1.09 -3.04 -4.37
N LEU A 28 0.09 -3.86 -4.67
CA LEU A 28 0.24 -5.31 -4.82
C LEU A 28 0.56 -5.68 -6.26
N ARG A 29 0.90 -6.96 -6.48
CA ARG A 29 0.95 -7.53 -7.84
C ARG A 29 -0.45 -7.69 -8.43
N HIS A 30 -0.54 -7.70 -9.77
CA HIS A 30 -1.77 -7.85 -10.56
C HIS A 30 -2.74 -6.67 -10.44
N ASP A 31 -2.21 -5.44 -10.52
CA ASP A 31 -3.03 -4.22 -10.58
C ASP A 31 -4.02 -4.09 -9.41
N ARG A 32 -3.59 -4.61 -8.25
CA ARG A 32 -4.26 -4.50 -6.97
C ARG A 32 -3.54 -3.49 -6.11
N GLU A 33 -4.31 -2.64 -5.44
CA GLU A 33 -3.79 -1.57 -4.59
C GLU A 33 -4.57 -1.58 -3.29
N LEU A 34 -3.91 -1.28 -2.17
CA LEU A 34 -4.52 -1.21 -0.85
C LEU A 34 -4.26 0.17 -0.25
N ARG A 35 -5.29 0.75 0.37
CA ARG A 35 -5.19 1.97 1.16
C ARG A 35 -5.76 1.70 2.53
N GLY A 36 -4.97 1.85 3.59
CA GLY A 36 -5.43 1.54 4.93
C GLY A 36 -4.54 2.12 6.01
N LYS A 37 -5.05 2.15 7.23
CA LYS A 37 -4.31 2.63 8.41
C LYS A 37 -3.34 1.56 8.88
N LEU A 38 -2.05 1.88 8.99
CA LEU A 38 -1.04 0.92 9.47
C LEU A 38 -1.11 0.79 11.00
N HIS A 39 -1.60 -0.34 11.49
CA HIS A 39 -1.70 -0.60 12.94
C HIS A 39 -0.41 -1.22 13.50
N ALA A 40 0.22 -2.13 12.75
CA ALA A 40 1.44 -2.80 13.17
C ALA A 40 2.22 -3.33 11.98
N TYR A 41 3.52 -3.53 12.17
CA TYR A 41 4.38 -4.24 11.23
C TYR A 41 5.46 -5.04 11.98
N ASP A 42 6.13 -5.96 11.29
CA ASP A 42 7.29 -6.70 11.82
C ASP A 42 8.55 -6.55 10.95
N GLN A 43 9.64 -7.20 11.35
CA GLN A 43 10.92 -7.20 10.61
C GLN A 43 10.83 -7.80 9.20
N HIS A 44 9.82 -8.61 8.93
CA HIS A 44 9.59 -9.20 7.61
C HIS A 44 8.70 -8.31 6.74
N LEU A 45 8.22 -7.17 7.25
CA LEU A 45 7.22 -6.33 6.59
C LEU A 45 5.86 -7.02 6.42
N ASN A 46 5.54 -7.96 7.32
CA ASN A 46 4.15 -8.32 7.52
C ASN A 46 3.46 -7.09 8.13
N MET A 47 2.32 -6.69 7.60
CA MET A 47 1.60 -5.50 8.01
C MET A 47 0.19 -5.83 8.45
N ILE A 48 -0.27 -5.09 9.46
CA ILE A 48 -1.65 -5.10 9.91
C ILE A 48 -2.26 -3.77 9.51
N LEU A 49 -3.28 -3.82 8.64
CA LEU A 49 -4.00 -2.64 8.18
C LEU A 49 -5.42 -2.65 8.72
N GLY A 50 -5.89 -1.47 9.17
CA GLY A 50 -7.28 -1.19 9.50
C GLY A 50 -7.92 -0.27 8.46
N ASP A 51 -9.26 -0.27 8.39
CA ASP A 51 -10.05 0.59 7.48
C ASP A 51 -9.54 0.53 6.03
N VAL A 52 -9.39 -0.68 5.52
CA VAL A 52 -8.70 -0.96 4.27
C VAL A 52 -9.65 -0.82 3.09
N GLU A 53 -9.24 -0.04 2.11
CA GLU A 53 -9.83 0.08 0.79
C GLU A 53 -8.92 -0.64 -0.21
N GLU A 54 -9.41 -1.74 -0.76
CA GLU A 54 -8.78 -2.46 -1.86
C GLU A 54 -9.32 -1.97 -3.20
N ILE A 55 -8.41 -1.69 -4.13
CA ILE A 55 -8.69 -1.27 -5.49
C ILE A 55 -8.14 -2.35 -6.43
N VAL A 56 -9.01 -2.99 -7.20
CA VAL A 56 -8.63 -3.99 -8.21
C VAL A 56 -8.95 -3.44 -9.59
N THR A 57 -7.93 -3.27 -10.43
CA THR A 57 -8.11 -2.85 -11.83
C THR A 57 -7.96 -4.05 -12.75
N SER A 58 -9.00 -4.38 -13.51
CA SER A 58 -8.98 -5.45 -14.51
C SER A 58 -9.32 -4.90 -15.89
N VAL A 59 -8.52 -5.26 -16.89
CA VAL A 59 -8.83 -4.98 -18.30
C VAL A 59 -9.42 -6.24 -18.91
N GLU A 60 -10.67 -6.14 -19.35
CA GLU A 60 -11.36 -7.20 -20.09
C GLU A 60 -11.51 -6.75 -21.56
N ILE A 61 -11.43 -7.70 -22.49
CA ILE A 61 -11.67 -7.43 -23.91
C ILE A 61 -13.06 -7.99 -24.22
N ASP A 62 -13.91 -7.17 -24.84
CA ASP A 62 -15.21 -7.64 -25.32
C ASP A 62 -15.02 -8.52 -26.56
N ASP A 63 -15.55 -9.76 -26.51
CA ASP A 63 -15.37 -10.76 -27.57
C ASP A 63 -16.11 -10.38 -28.88
N GLU A 64 -17.08 -9.46 -28.84
CA GLU A 64 -17.86 -9.03 -30.00
C GLU A 64 -17.32 -7.73 -30.62
N THR A 65 -16.97 -6.74 -29.78
CA THR A 65 -16.56 -5.41 -30.23
C THR A 65 -15.04 -5.21 -30.24
N TYR A 66 -14.26 -6.12 -29.64
CA TYR A 66 -12.82 -5.97 -29.40
C TYR A 66 -12.43 -4.70 -28.64
N GLU A 67 -13.38 -4.10 -27.92
CA GLU A 67 -13.11 -2.92 -27.09
C GLU A 67 -12.50 -3.32 -25.75
N GLU A 68 -11.57 -2.49 -25.26
CA GLU A 68 -10.97 -2.64 -23.94
C GLU A 68 -11.91 -2.06 -22.87
N ILE A 69 -12.46 -2.91 -22.02
CA ILE A 69 -13.30 -2.53 -20.88
C ILE A 69 -12.43 -2.53 -19.62
N VAL A 70 -12.11 -1.34 -19.13
CA VAL A 70 -11.44 -1.18 -17.84
C VAL A 70 -12.48 -1.25 -16.72
N ARG A 71 -12.36 -2.25 -15.85
CA ARG A 71 -13.18 -2.38 -14.64
C ARG A 71 -12.34 -2.07 -13.41
N VAL A 72 -12.89 -1.25 -12.52
CA VAL A 72 -12.31 -0.94 -11.22
C VAL A 72 -13.28 -1.43 -10.15
N CYS A 73 -12.82 -2.37 -9.32
CA CYS A 73 -13.57 -2.88 -8.18
C CYS A 73 -12.99 -2.34 -6.88
N LEU A 74 -13.88 -1.86 -5.99
CA LEU A 74 -13.51 -1.37 -4.66
C LEU A 74 -14.07 -2.32 -3.60
N ASN A 75 -13.20 -2.87 -2.76
CA ASN A 75 -13.61 -3.65 -1.59
C ASN A 75 -13.19 -2.92 -0.32
N PHE A 76 -14.07 -2.91 0.68
CA PHE A 76 -13.79 -2.33 1.99
C PHE A 76 -13.68 -3.45 3.02
N MET A 77 -12.63 -3.41 3.83
CA MET A 77 -12.36 -4.39 4.87
C MET A 77 -12.00 -3.67 6.16
N ASP A 78 -12.62 -4.05 7.28
CA ASP A 78 -12.31 -3.45 8.58
C ASP A 78 -10.87 -3.74 9.00
N PHE A 79 -10.35 -4.92 8.65
CA PHE A 79 -9.01 -5.37 9.05
C PHE A 79 -8.40 -6.34 8.03
N LEU A 80 -7.11 -6.17 7.73
CA LEU A 80 -6.35 -7.02 6.82
C LEU A 80 -4.96 -7.30 7.37
N LEU A 81 -4.61 -8.60 7.47
CA LEU A 81 -3.24 -9.04 7.70
C LEU A 81 -2.57 -9.32 6.36
N LEU A 82 -1.43 -8.69 6.15
CA LEU A 82 -0.68 -8.70 4.92
C LEU A 82 0.67 -9.39 5.18
N LEU A 83 0.91 -10.51 4.49
CA LEU A 83 2.08 -11.36 4.71
C LEU A 83 3.10 -11.17 3.58
N PHE A 84 4.36 -10.95 3.95
CA PHE A 84 5.48 -10.70 3.05
C PHE A 84 5.74 -11.86 2.07
N SER A 85 5.40 -13.09 2.47
CA SER A 85 5.58 -14.28 1.64
C SER A 85 4.77 -14.28 0.33
N PHE A 86 3.77 -13.39 0.17
CA PHE A 86 2.90 -13.35 -0.99
C PHE A 86 2.73 -11.91 -1.51
N LYS A 87 3.29 -11.62 -2.69
CA LYS A 87 2.83 -10.55 -3.62
C LYS A 87 3.10 -9.07 -3.29
N PHE A 88 4.29 -8.69 -2.84
CA PHE A 88 4.70 -7.28 -2.82
C PHE A 88 5.65 -6.92 -3.96
N LEU A 89 5.36 -5.80 -4.64
CA LEU A 89 6.33 -5.01 -5.37
C LEU A 89 6.58 -3.76 -4.51
N PHE A 90 7.83 -3.56 -4.11
CA PHE A 90 8.27 -2.57 -3.12
C PHE A 90 8.10 -1.14 -3.66
N ILE A 91 6.89 -0.59 -3.56
CA ILE A 91 6.64 0.86 -3.62
C ILE A 91 5.59 1.16 -2.53
N ILE A 92 6.05 1.28 -1.29
CA ILE A 92 5.22 1.85 -0.22
C ILE A 92 5.40 3.36 -0.36
N PHE A 93 4.43 4.04 -0.97
CA PHE A 93 4.38 5.50 -0.93
C PHE A 93 3.83 5.88 0.45
N ILE A 94 4.77 6.20 1.34
CA ILE A 94 4.51 6.49 2.76
C ILE A 94 3.86 7.86 2.98
N HIS A 95 3.77 8.70 1.97
CA HIS A 95 3.26 10.04 2.16
C HIS A 95 2.25 10.43 1.08
N GLU A 96 1.13 10.98 1.54
CA GLU A 96 0.07 11.58 0.74
C GLU A 96 0.54 12.90 0.10
N HIS A 97 1.64 12.85 -0.68
CA HIS A 97 2.17 13.97 -1.46
C HIS A 97 2.33 13.66 -2.96
N ILE A 98 1.64 12.64 -3.48
CA ILE A 98 1.49 12.48 -4.94
C ILE A 98 0.01 12.59 -5.31
N ARG A 99 -0.43 13.83 -5.40
CA ARG A 99 -1.48 14.29 -6.30
C ARG A 99 -1.18 15.75 -6.67
N GLU A 100 -0.20 15.94 -7.54
CA GLU A 100 -0.21 16.95 -8.61
C GLU A 100 0.40 16.34 -9.87
#